data_AF-A0A1B4V523-F1
#
_entry.id   AF-A0A1B4V523-F1
#
_cell.length_a   1.000
_cell.length_b   1.000
_cell.length_c   1.000
_cell.angle_alpha   90.00
_cell.angle_beta   90.00
_cell.angle_gamma   90.00
#
_symmetry.space_group_name_H-M   'P 1'
#
loop_
_entity.id
_entity.type
_entity.pdbx_description
1 polymer ?
#
loop_
_entity_poly.entity_id
_entity_poly.type
_entity_poly.pdbx_seq_one_letter_code
_entity_poly.pdbx_strand_id
1 'polypeptide(L)'
;MKSAVTAGSLRPGRKASSLLAEFKAFALKGNVIDLAIAVVIGTAFAKIVDSLVKHIIMPLVSLVFPAEQGYLGWKLVIGAKEVPYGLFIGEVVNFLIIALALYIFMVKFLGFVMKTKKEEPTAPLPPTKEEQLLGEIRDLLKQQRA
;
A
#
# COMPACT_ATOMS: atom_id res chain seq x y z
N MET A 1 -66.55 23.52 0.84
CA MET A 1 -66.67 22.20 1.51
C MET A 1 -66.77 21.16 0.42
N LYS A 2 -65.87 20.19 0.16
CA LYS A 2 -64.69 19.59 0.82
C LYS A 2 -63.86 19.03 -0.36
N SER A 3 -62.62 19.45 -0.61
CA SER A 3 -61.37 18.90 -0.04
C SER A 3 -61.33 17.37 0.06
N ALA A 4 -60.64 16.73 -0.90
CA ALA A 4 -59.89 15.47 -0.77
C ALA A 4 -59.12 15.27 -2.10
N VAL A 5 -57.94 15.85 -2.31
CA VAL A 5 -56.65 15.31 -1.85
C VAL A 5 -56.66 13.78 -1.87
N THR A 6 -56.26 13.19 -2.99
CA THR A 6 -55.75 11.81 -2.99
C THR A 6 -54.26 11.90 -3.27
N ALA A 7 -53.52 11.49 -2.26
CA ALA A 7 -52.11 11.71 -2.05
C ALA A 7 -51.23 11.16 -3.17
N GLY A 8 -50.18 11.91 -3.50
CA GLY A 8 -49.05 11.41 -4.25
C GLY A 8 -48.42 10.23 -3.54
N SER A 9 -48.28 9.12 -4.25
CA SER A 9 -47.48 7.98 -3.82
C SER A 9 -45.99 8.33 -3.99
N LEU A 10 -45.44 9.10 -3.06
CA LEU A 10 -44.01 9.19 -2.85
C LEU A 10 -43.57 7.82 -2.30
N ARG A 11 -42.99 6.97 -3.17
CA ARG A 11 -42.29 5.74 -2.75
C ARG A 11 -40.85 6.12 -2.37
N PRO A 12 -40.48 6.17 -1.07
CA PRO A 12 -39.11 6.42 -0.65
C PRO A 12 -38.45 5.05 -0.41
N GLY A 13 -37.60 4.58 -1.32
CA GLY A 13 -36.93 3.29 -1.08
C GLY A 13 -35.95 2.75 -2.12
N ARG A 14 -35.82 3.35 -3.31
CA ARG A 14 -35.01 2.79 -4.41
C ARG A 14 -33.65 3.47 -4.65
N LYS A 15 -33.19 4.36 -3.76
CA LYS A 15 -31.90 5.07 -3.96
C LYS A 15 -30.70 4.42 -3.25
N ALA A 16 -30.92 3.71 -2.14
CA ALA A 16 -29.84 3.06 -1.38
C ALA A 16 -29.23 1.85 -2.13
N SER A 17 -30.03 1.10 -2.89
CA SER A 17 -29.55 0.00 -3.73
C SER A 17 -28.74 0.48 -4.93
N SER A 18 -28.91 1.74 -5.36
CA SER A 18 -28.17 2.34 -6.47
C SER A 18 -26.72 2.57 -6.07
N LEU A 19 -26.48 3.26 -4.95
CA LEU A 19 -25.12 3.56 -4.47
C LEU A 19 -24.34 2.30 -4.08
N LEU A 20 -25.00 1.31 -3.47
CA LEU A 20 -24.36 0.03 -3.14
C LEU A 20 -24.04 -0.79 -4.40
N ALA A 21 -24.89 -0.75 -5.42
CA ALA A 21 -24.64 -1.42 -6.70
C ALA A 21 -23.54 -0.70 -7.51
N GLU A 22 -23.54 0.63 -7.52
CA GLU A 22 -22.51 1.48 -8.13
C GLU A 22 -21.16 1.29 -7.43
N PHE A 23 -21.14 1.22 -6.09
CA PHE A 23 -19.94 0.94 -5.32
C PHE A 23 -19.43 -0.49 -5.57
N LYS A 24 -20.33 -1.49 -5.62
CA LYS A 24 -19.95 -2.86 -5.97
C LYS A 24 -19.37 -2.94 -7.40
N ALA A 25 -19.98 -2.25 -8.36
CA ALA A 25 -19.48 -2.20 -9.74
C ALA A 25 -18.12 -1.48 -9.84
N PHE A 26 -17.90 -0.44 -9.04
CA PHE A 26 -16.61 0.25 -8.93
C PHE A 26 -15.55 -0.61 -8.24
N ALA A 27 -15.89 -1.25 -7.12
CA ALA A 27 -14.99 -2.10 -6.37
C ALA A 27 -14.58 -3.33 -7.18
N LEU A 28 -15.50 -3.95 -7.93
CA LEU A 28 -15.20 -5.10 -8.79
C LEU A 28 -14.35 -4.75 -10.01
N LYS A 29 -14.05 -3.46 -10.26
CA LYS A 29 -13.06 -3.06 -11.23
C LYS A 29 -11.68 -3.48 -10.69
N GLY A 30 -11.15 -4.60 -11.18
CA GLY A 30 -10.01 -5.34 -10.59
C GLY A 30 -8.84 -4.49 -10.10
N ASN A 31 -8.50 -3.41 -10.82
CA ASN A 31 -7.44 -2.47 -10.44
C ASN A 31 -7.62 -1.82 -9.04
N VAL A 32 -8.85 -1.71 -8.52
CA VAL A 32 -9.14 -1.11 -7.20
C VAL A 32 -8.97 -2.13 -6.06
N ILE A 33 -9.35 -3.39 -6.29
CA ILE A 33 -9.21 -4.46 -5.29
C ILE A 33 -7.74 -4.75 -5.03
N ASP A 34 -6.94 -4.88 -6.09
CA ASP A 34 -5.51 -5.17 -5.98
C ASP A 34 -4.78 -4.01 -5.27
N LEU A 35 -5.14 -2.76 -5.59
CA LEU A 35 -4.65 -1.58 -4.90
C LEU A 35 -5.03 -1.58 -3.41
N ALA A 36 -6.29 -1.89 -3.09
CA ALA A 36 -6.76 -1.92 -1.70
C ALA A 36 -6.03 -2.98 -0.88
N ILE A 37 -5.84 -4.18 -1.44
CA ILE A 37 -5.08 -5.26 -0.80
C ILE A 37 -3.63 -4.83 -0.58
N ALA A 38 -2.97 -4.24 -1.57
CA ALA A 38 -1.61 -3.75 -1.46
C ALA A 38 -1.43 -2.73 -0.32
N VAL A 39 -2.37 -1.78 -0.17
CA VAL A 39 -2.33 -0.78 0.90
C VAL A 39 -2.55 -1.42 2.28
N VAL A 40 -3.50 -2.33 2.42
CA VAL A 40 -3.77 -3.03 3.69
C VAL A 40 -2.56 -3.85 4.13
N ILE A 41 -1.97 -4.63 3.21
CA ILE A 41 -0.77 -5.43 3.51
C ILE A 41 0.42 -4.52 3.82
N GLY A 42 0.64 -3.46 3.05
CA GLY A 42 1.73 -2.52 3.26
C GLY A 42 1.67 -1.84 4.63
N THR A 43 0.47 -1.39 5.04
CA THR A 43 0.28 -0.76 6.35
C THR A 43 0.42 -1.75 7.51
N ALA A 44 -0.07 -2.98 7.36
CA ALA A 44 0.11 -4.03 8.37
C ALA A 44 1.58 -4.43 8.53
N PHE A 45 2.30 -4.61 7.42
CA PHE A 45 3.72 -4.93 7.44
C PHE A 45 4.56 -3.80 8.05
N ALA A 46 4.29 -2.55 7.69
CA ALA A 46 4.97 -1.39 8.29
C ALA A 46 4.83 -1.37 9.81
N LYS A 47 3.65 -1.71 10.36
CA LYS A 47 3.44 -1.83 11.81
C LYS A 47 4.27 -2.95 12.45
N ILE A 48 4.47 -4.08 11.77
CA ILE A 48 5.32 -5.17 12.27
C ILE A 48 6.77 -4.72 12.36
N VAL A 49 7.27 -4.04 11.32
CA VAL A 49 8.64 -3.50 11.33
C VAL A 49 8.79 -2.41 12.40
N ASP A 50 7.84 -1.49 12.49
CA ASP A 50 7.80 -0.45 13.52
C ASP A 50 7.83 -1.04 14.94
N SER A 51 7.04 -2.09 15.18
CA SER A 51 7.01 -2.83 16.45
C SER A 51 8.38 -3.47 16.77
N LEU A 52 9.00 -4.12 15.78
CA LEU A 52 10.35 -4.68 15.93
C LEU A 52 11.38 -3.60 16.31
N VAL A 53 11.32 -2.44 15.64
CA VAL A 53 12.26 -1.36 15.92
C VAL A 53 12.02 -0.76 17.30
N LYS A 54 10.77 -0.40 17.63
CA LYS A 54 10.41 0.24 18.90
C LYS A 54 10.63 -0.66 20.11
N HIS A 55 10.36 -1.96 20.00
CA HIS A 55 10.37 -2.86 21.16
C HIS A 55 11.62 -3.74 21.25
N ILE A 56 12.39 -3.89 20.17
CA ILE A 56 13.62 -4.71 20.20
C ILE A 56 14.85 -3.84 19.93
N ILE A 57 14.86 -3.08 18.83
CA ILE A 57 16.06 -2.33 18.45
C ILE A 57 16.29 -1.12 19.36
N MET A 58 15.27 -0.30 19.60
CA MET A 58 15.40 0.93 20.40
C MET A 58 15.82 0.64 21.85
N PRO A 59 15.29 -0.39 22.54
CA PRO A 59 15.81 -0.80 23.85
C PRO A 59 17.29 -1.22 23.81
N LEU A 60 17.72 -1.95 22.78
CA LEU A 60 19.13 -2.32 22.61
C LEU A 60 20.03 -1.10 22.35
N VAL A 61 19.57 -0.14 21.55
CA VAL A 61 20.30 1.13 21.34
C VAL A 61 20.37 1.92 22.64
N SER A 62 19.29 1.96 23.44
CA SER A 62 19.29 2.63 24.75
C SER A 62 20.22 2.00 25.78
N LEU A 63 20.52 0.71 25.64
CA LEU A 63 21.49 0.03 26.49
C LEU A 63 22.93 0.46 26.19
N VAL A 64 23.23 0.80 24.93
CA VAL A 64 24.56 1.22 24.48
C VAL A 64 24.80 2.72 24.73
N PHE A 65 23.75 3.53 24.74
CA PHE A 65 23.79 4.96 25.08
C PHE A 65 23.14 5.20 26.45
N PRO A 66 23.89 5.11 27.57
CA PRO A 66 23.31 5.19 28.90
C PRO A 66 22.78 6.59 29.18
N ALA A 67 21.46 6.68 29.33
CA ALA A 67 20.75 7.80 29.95
C ALA A 67 19.67 7.20 30.86
N GLU A 68 19.39 7.82 32.02
CA GLU A 68 18.44 7.27 33.02
C GLU A 68 17.03 7.03 32.47
N GLN A 69 16.66 7.67 31.35
CA GLN A 69 15.43 7.45 30.60
C GLN A 69 15.69 7.16 29.10
N GLY A 70 16.94 6.82 28.73
CA GLY A 70 17.37 6.72 27.34
C GLY A 70 17.26 8.05 26.58
N TYR A 71 16.98 7.97 25.28
CA TYR A 71 16.70 9.13 24.42
C TYR A 71 15.44 9.92 24.84
N LEU A 72 14.55 9.36 25.67
CA LEU A 72 13.34 10.04 26.13
C LEU A 72 13.63 11.17 27.13
N GLY A 73 14.76 11.09 27.83
CA GLY A 73 15.22 12.11 28.77
C GLY A 73 15.85 13.33 28.10
N TRP A 74 16.14 13.25 26.80
CA TRP A 74 16.78 14.34 26.06
C TRP A 74 15.75 15.41 25.71
N LYS A 75 15.69 16.41 26.59
CA LYS A 75 14.79 17.54 26.50
C LYS A 75 15.58 18.83 26.54
N LEU A 76 15.23 19.75 25.66
CA LEU A 76 15.78 21.09 25.65
C LEU A 76 14.79 21.99 26.37
N VAL A 77 15.20 22.54 27.51
CA VAL A 77 14.35 23.42 28.33
C VAL A 77 14.64 24.85 27.92
N ILE A 78 13.69 25.51 27.26
CA ILE A 78 13.75 26.94 26.94
C ILE A 78 12.70 27.64 27.81
N GLY A 79 13.16 28.28 28.90
CA GLY A 79 12.26 28.89 29.88
C GLY A 79 11.38 27.84 30.58
N ALA A 80 10.07 27.95 30.42
CA ALA A 80 9.08 27.01 30.99
C ALA A 80 8.62 25.91 30.02
N LYS A 81 9.17 25.84 28.80
CA LYS A 81 8.81 24.82 27.80
C LYS A 81 9.88 23.76 27.66
N GLU A 82 9.45 22.50 27.79
CA GLU A 82 10.27 21.32 27.49
C GLU A 82 10.07 20.91 26.03
N VAL A 83 11.15 20.83 25.25
CA VAL A 83 11.15 20.29 23.89
C VAL A 83 11.87 18.95 23.90
N PRO A 84 11.16 17.80 23.87
CA PRO A 84 11.78 16.48 23.90
C PRO A 84 12.34 16.10 22.51
N TYR A 85 13.48 16.67 22.15
CA TYR A 85 14.13 16.40 20.86
C TYR A 85 14.64 14.96 20.72
N GLY A 86 14.88 14.27 21.84
CA GLY A 86 15.28 12.87 21.79
C GLY A 86 14.19 11.94 21.23
N LEU A 87 12.91 12.21 21.50
CA LEU A 87 11.78 11.51 20.87
C LEU A 87 11.83 11.64 19.34
N PHE A 88 12.12 12.84 18.84
CA PHE A 88 12.26 13.09 17.41
C PHE A 88 13.42 12.31 16.79
N ILE A 89 14.59 12.27 17.45
CA ILE A 89 15.73 11.47 16.98
C ILE A 89 15.38 9.98 16.94
N GLY A 90 14.64 9.49 17.94
CA GLY A 90 14.14 8.11 17.96
C GLY A 90 13.24 7.80 16.77
N GLU A 91 12.33 8.70 16.41
CA GLU A 91 11.47 8.54 15.22
C GLU A 91 12.27 8.61 13.91
N VAL A 92 13.32 9.43 13.82
CA VAL A 92 14.22 9.47 12.66
C VAL A 92 14.97 8.14 12.49
N VAL A 93 15.53 7.61 13.58
CA VAL A 93 16.19 6.30 13.56
C VAL A 93 15.19 5.20 13.18
N ASN A 94 13.98 5.23 13.73
CA ASN A 94 12.92 4.31 13.39
C ASN A 94 12.58 4.32 11.90
N PHE A 95 12.38 5.50 11.32
CA PHE A 95 12.16 5.68 9.89
C PHE A 95 13.31 5.12 9.05
N LEU A 96 14.56 5.38 9.42
CA LEU A 96 15.73 4.87 8.71
C LEU A 96 15.80 3.34 8.73
N ILE A 97 15.45 2.70 9.86
CA ILE A 97 15.43 1.24 9.94
C ILE A 97 14.28 0.65 9.13
N ILE A 98 13.08 1.25 9.17
CA ILE A 98 11.95 0.81 8.33
C ILE A 98 12.32 0.93 6.84
N ALA A 99 12.91 2.05 6.43
CA ALA A 99 13.36 2.27 5.06
C ALA A 99 14.44 1.26 4.65
N LEU A 100 15.41 0.98 5.53
CA LEU A 100 16.45 -0.04 5.30
C LEU A 100 15.86 -1.45 5.19
N ALA A 101 14.91 -1.80 6.07
CA ALA A 101 14.24 -3.09 6.05
C ALA A 101 13.44 -3.29 4.75
N LEU A 102 12.70 -2.25 4.31
CA LEU A 102 11.99 -2.27 3.03
C LEU A 102 12.95 -2.34 1.84
N TYR A 103 14.08 -1.62 1.88
CA TYR A 103 15.10 -1.69 0.85
C TYR A 103 15.72 -3.09 0.76
N ILE A 104 16.13 -3.68 1.88
CA ILE A 104 16.68 -5.04 1.92
C ILE A 104 15.64 -6.05 1.48
N PHE A 105 14.39 -5.93 1.94
CA PHE A 105 13.29 -6.78 1.51
C PHE A 105 13.09 -6.67 0.01
N MET A 106 13.00 -5.46 -0.55
CA MET A 106 12.81 -5.25 -1.98
C MET A 106 13.99 -5.77 -2.80
N VAL A 107 15.24 -5.49 -2.40
CA VAL A 107 16.43 -5.96 -3.12
C VAL A 107 16.62 -7.47 -3.01
N LYS A 108 16.40 -8.07 -1.82
CA LYS A 108 16.49 -9.52 -1.66
C LYS A 108 15.30 -10.25 -2.28
N PHE A 109 14.10 -9.72 -2.19
CA PHE A 109 12.90 -10.32 -2.79
C PHE A 109 12.94 -10.22 -4.32
N LEU A 110 13.18 -9.03 -4.89
CA LEU A 110 13.38 -8.89 -6.34
C LEU A 110 14.60 -9.69 -6.80
N GLY A 111 15.71 -9.64 -6.07
CA GLY A 111 16.91 -10.41 -6.39
C GLY A 111 16.70 -11.92 -6.35
N PHE A 112 15.89 -12.42 -5.40
CA PHE A 112 15.49 -13.82 -5.28
C PHE A 112 14.54 -14.21 -6.41
N VAL A 113 13.46 -13.45 -6.62
CA VAL A 113 12.46 -13.72 -7.67
C VAL A 113 13.07 -13.64 -9.07
N MET A 114 13.97 -12.68 -9.33
CA MET A 114 14.70 -12.60 -10.61
C MET A 114 15.68 -13.76 -10.78
N LYS A 115 16.23 -14.32 -9.69
CA LYS A 115 17.02 -15.56 -9.74
C LYS A 115 16.14 -16.77 -10.06
N THR A 116 15.00 -16.91 -9.41
CA THR A 116 14.05 -18.03 -9.64
C THR A 116 13.42 -17.96 -11.04
N LYS A 117 13.13 -16.76 -11.56
CA LYS A 117 12.67 -16.55 -12.94
C LYS A 117 13.73 -16.87 -14.00
N LYS A 118 14.99 -16.99 -13.60
CA LYS A 118 16.11 -17.38 -14.47
C LYS A 118 16.29 -18.91 -14.56
N GLU A 119 15.60 -19.68 -13.71
CA GLU A 119 15.68 -21.14 -13.62
C GLU A 119 14.43 -21.88 -14.13
N GLU A 120 13.31 -21.19 -14.33
CA GLU A 120 12.30 -21.67 -15.27
C GLU A 120 12.72 -21.19 -16.67
N PRO A 121 12.83 -22.08 -17.68
CA PRO A 121 12.81 -21.60 -19.05
C PRO A 121 11.52 -20.81 -19.14
N THR A 122 11.65 -19.50 -19.31
CA THR A 122 10.52 -18.60 -19.52
C THR A 122 9.83 -19.12 -20.76
N ALA A 123 8.84 -20.02 -20.60
CA ALA A 123 7.78 -20.13 -21.55
C ALA A 123 7.27 -18.69 -21.66
N PRO A 124 7.41 -18.05 -22.84
CA PRO A 124 6.97 -16.68 -23.00
C PRO A 124 5.55 -16.60 -22.43
N LEU A 125 5.30 -15.60 -21.57
CA LEU A 125 3.93 -15.27 -21.18
C LEU A 125 3.09 -15.38 -22.45
N PRO A 126 2.04 -16.22 -22.49
CA PRO A 126 1.24 -16.37 -23.69
C PRO A 126 0.88 -14.95 -24.13
N PRO A 127 1.23 -14.55 -25.36
CA PRO A 127 1.12 -13.17 -25.78
C PRO A 127 -0.28 -12.69 -25.45
N THR A 128 -0.38 -11.51 -24.86
CA THR A 128 -1.67 -10.91 -24.56
C THR A 128 -2.48 -10.83 -25.85
N LYS A 129 -3.82 -10.84 -25.76
CA LYS A 129 -4.68 -10.79 -26.95
C LYS A 129 -4.28 -9.65 -27.90
N GLU A 130 -3.83 -8.54 -27.34
CA GLU A 130 -3.29 -7.40 -28.10
C GLU A 130 -1.97 -7.75 -28.80
N GLU A 131 -1.00 -8.39 -28.14
CA GLU A 131 0.24 -8.85 -28.78
C GLU A 131 -0.01 -9.90 -29.88
N GLN A 132 -1.01 -10.78 -29.70
CA GLN A 132 -1.45 -11.74 -30.72
C GLN A 132 -2.04 -11.03 -31.93
N LEU A 133 -2.99 -10.11 -31.70
CA LEU A 133 -3.61 -9.30 -32.75
C LEU A 133 -2.56 -8.45 -33.48
N LEU A 134 -1.59 -7.87 -32.77
CA LEU A 134 -0.49 -7.12 -33.37
C LEU A 134 0.44 -8.03 -34.21
N GLY A 135 0.65 -9.28 -33.78
CA GLY A 135 1.34 -10.29 -34.57
C GLY A 135 0.60 -10.63 -35.86
N GLU A 136 -0.70 -10.90 -35.77
CA GLU A 136 -1.57 -11.15 -36.92
C GLU A 136 -1.61 -9.95 -37.88
N ILE A 137 -1.75 -8.72 -37.36
CA ILE A 137 -1.72 -7.49 -38.17
C ILE A 137 -0.38 -7.32 -38.88
N ARG A 138 0.76 -7.58 -38.20
CA ARG A 138 2.10 -7.51 -38.82
C ARG A 138 2.21 -8.50 -39.98
N ASP A 139 1.71 -9.71 -39.80
CA ASP A 139 1.82 -10.77 -40.79
C ASP A 139 0.89 -10.49 -42.00
N LEU A 140 -0.33 -9.99 -41.74
CA LEU A 140 -1.24 -9.49 -42.79
C LEU A 140 -0.64 -8.31 -43.57
N LEU A 141 0.02 -7.36 -42.90
CA LEU A 141 0.69 -6.23 -43.57
C LEU A 141 1.89 -6.67 -44.42
N LYS A 142 2.64 -7.69 -43.99
CA LYS A 142 3.71 -8.29 -44.81
C LYS A 142 3.13 -8.97 -46.06
N GLN A 143 2.03 -9.68 -45.90
CA GLN A 143 1.37 -10.40 -46.98
C GLN A 143 0.72 -9.46 -48.01
N GLN A 144 0.32 -8.26 -47.59
CA GLN A 144 -0.23 -7.22 -48.46
C GLN A 144 0.84 -6.35 -49.15
N ARG A 145 2.07 -6.34 -48.63
CA ARG A 145 3.23 -5.62 -49.20
C ARG A 145 4.14 -6.50 -50.08
N ALA A 146 3.89 -7.81 -50.13
CA ALA A 146 4.53 -8.76 -51.04
C ALA A 146 3.66 -8.96 -52.27
#